data_AF-A0A484DD79-F1
#
_entry.id   AF-A0A484DD79-F1
#
_cell.length_a   1.000
_cell.length_b   1.000
_cell.length_c   1.000
_cell.angle_alpha   90.00
_cell.angle_beta   90.00
_cell.angle_gamma   90.00
#
_symmetry.space_group_name_H-M   'P 1'
#
loop_
_entity.id
_entity.type
_entity.pdbx_description
1 polymer ?
#
loop_
_entity_poly.entity_id
_entity_poly.type
_entity_poly.pdbx_seq_one_letter_code
_entity_poly.pdbx_strand_id
1 'polypeptide(L)'
;MLSDILKRVAEEIYRYKAYPEEAHFCAAAEALIKKHPCLKEPGSFNGSYGWKQRLKYKMGNYRTQLKLQGCPELCVNSLKSKATADALPAKKVKKPKRSEANFYPSFPIGETLDSLEKVRLELLTEIGIRNNERVIADKMANTFAYRQHEVVNQEPSIQDFKDRWPALFTQKEASMELK
;
A
#
# COMPACT_ATOMS: atom_id res chain seq x y z
N MET A 1 -25.30 18.22 17.79
CA MET A 1 -25.81 17.06 18.55
C MET A 1 -25.35 15.72 17.98
N LEU A 2 -25.84 15.24 16.81
CA LEU A 2 -25.43 13.93 16.26
C LEU A 2 -23.91 13.84 15.98
N SER A 3 -23.32 14.87 15.38
CA SER A 3 -21.87 14.92 15.10
C SER A 3 -21.03 14.87 16.38
N ASP A 4 -21.50 15.49 17.46
CA ASP A 4 -20.78 15.59 18.74
C ASP A 4 -20.81 14.25 19.49
N ILE A 5 -21.96 13.56 19.47
CA ILE A 5 -22.10 12.20 20.00
C ILE A 5 -21.15 11.25 19.26
N LEU A 6 -21.18 11.27 17.92
CA LEU A 6 -20.29 10.43 17.11
C LEU A 6 -18.82 10.75 17.36
N LYS A 7 -18.46 12.02 17.55
CA LYS A 7 -17.09 12.44 17.85
C LYS A 7 -16.64 11.88 19.20
N ARG A 8 -17.41 12.10 20.27
CA ARG A 8 -17.07 11.60 21.62
C ARG A 8 -16.96 10.07 21.65
N VAL A 9 -17.90 9.36 21.01
CA VAL A 9 -17.85 7.89 20.97
C VAL A 9 -16.64 7.40 20.15
N ALA A 10 -16.29 8.06 19.05
CA ALA A 10 -15.09 7.71 18.28
C ALA A 10 -13.79 7.96 19.06
N GLU A 11 -13.73 9.03 19.85
CA GLU A 11 -12.60 9.31 20.75
C GLU A 11 -12.43 8.20 21.80
N GLU A 12 -13.52 7.74 22.42
CA GLU A 12 -13.47 6.64 23.39
C GLU A 12 -13.10 5.29 22.74
N ILE A 13 -13.64 5.00 21.55
CA ILE A 13 -13.24 3.80 20.80
C ILE A 13 -11.74 3.86 20.48
N TYR A 14 -11.22 5.01 20.07
CA TYR A 14 -9.80 5.18 19.76
C TYR A 14 -8.91 4.95 21.00
N ARG A 15 -9.30 5.49 22.15
CA ARG A 15 -8.60 5.27 23.44
C ARG A 15 -8.48 3.79 23.79
N TYR A 16 -9.51 3.01 23.48
CA TYR A 16 -9.49 1.57 23.66
C TYR A 16 -8.66 0.85 22.59
N LYS A 17 -8.86 1.19 21.30
CA LYS A 17 -8.15 0.59 20.17
C LYS A 17 -8.07 1.57 18.99
N ALA A 18 -6.85 1.88 18.55
CA ALA A 18 -6.62 2.76 17.40
C ALA A 18 -7.15 2.18 16.06
N TYR A 19 -7.17 0.85 15.93
CA TYR A 19 -7.67 0.12 14.76
C TYR A 19 -8.77 -0.88 15.18
N PRO A 20 -9.99 -0.39 15.45
CA PRO A 20 -11.10 -1.22 15.87
C PRO A 20 -11.63 -2.07 14.70
N GLU A 21 -11.87 -3.35 14.98
CA GLU A 21 -12.60 -4.27 14.12
C GLU A 21 -14.12 -4.08 14.22
N GLU A 22 -14.88 -4.73 13.34
CA GLU A 22 -16.33 -4.61 13.26
C GLU A 22 -17.06 -4.87 14.59
N ALA A 23 -16.63 -5.89 15.35
CA ALA A 23 -17.22 -6.23 16.64
C ALA A 23 -17.20 -5.06 17.66
N HIS A 24 -16.14 -4.24 17.65
CA HIS A 24 -16.02 -3.08 18.52
C HIS A 24 -17.07 -2.02 18.20
N PHE A 25 -17.36 -1.81 16.90
CA PHE A 25 -18.39 -0.86 16.47
C PHE A 25 -19.80 -1.37 16.78
N CYS A 26 -20.05 -2.67 16.65
CA CYS A 26 -21.31 -3.28 17.08
C CYS A 26 -21.54 -3.05 18.57
N ALA A 27 -20.56 -3.41 19.42
CA ALA A 27 -20.66 -3.26 20.87
C ALA A 27 -20.85 -1.80 21.29
N ALA A 28 -20.12 -0.86 20.68
CA ALA A 28 -20.27 0.57 20.98
C ALA A 28 -21.65 1.11 20.58
N ALA A 29 -22.17 0.70 19.41
CA ALA A 29 -23.49 1.12 18.96
C ALA A 29 -24.60 0.54 19.86
N GLU A 30 -24.51 -0.73 20.25
CA GLU A 30 -25.47 -1.37 21.15
C GLU A 30 -25.44 -0.73 22.55
N ALA A 31 -24.26 -0.46 23.10
CA ALA A 31 -24.13 0.22 24.39
C ALA A 31 -24.71 1.65 24.34
N LEU A 32 -24.50 2.37 23.24
CA LEU A 32 -25.05 3.71 23.03
C LEU A 32 -26.59 3.68 23.05
N ILE A 33 -27.21 2.75 22.32
CA ILE A 33 -28.68 2.61 22.28
C ILE A 33 -29.24 2.13 23.63
N LYS A 34 -28.56 1.18 24.30
CA LYS A 34 -28.96 0.68 25.62
C LYS A 34 -29.00 1.81 26.66
N LYS A 35 -28.01 2.70 26.64
CA LYS A 35 -27.92 3.85 27.54
C LYS A 35 -28.86 4.99 27.16
N HIS A 36 -29.10 5.17 25.85
CA HIS A 36 -29.94 6.24 25.32
C HIS A 36 -30.97 5.69 24.32
N PRO A 37 -32.08 5.11 24.82
CA PRO A 37 -33.09 4.51 23.95
C PRO A 37 -33.72 5.48 22.94
N CYS A 38 -33.70 6.79 23.22
CA CYS A 38 -34.17 7.83 22.30
C CYS A 38 -33.33 7.98 21.02
N LEU A 39 -32.12 7.40 20.98
CA LEU A 39 -31.27 7.39 19.80
C LEU A 39 -31.56 6.21 18.87
N LYS A 40 -32.47 5.30 19.24
CA LYS A 40 -32.79 4.10 18.49
C LYS A 40 -33.35 4.45 17.11
N GLU A 41 -32.80 3.85 16.05
CA GLU A 41 -33.30 4.08 14.70
C GLU A 41 -34.60 3.29 14.42
N PRO A 42 -35.66 3.96 13.94
CA PRO A 42 -36.88 3.27 13.54
C PRO A 42 -36.63 2.38 12.31
N GLY A 43 -37.19 1.17 12.31
CA GLY A 43 -37.10 0.23 11.18
C GLY A 43 -35.83 -0.64 11.13
N SER A 44 -34.91 -0.50 12.07
CA SER A 44 -33.77 -1.42 12.21
C SER A 44 -34.07 -2.52 13.24
N PHE A 45 -33.73 -3.77 12.91
CA PHE A 45 -33.98 -4.96 13.76
C PHE A 45 -33.48 -4.79 15.21
N ASN A 46 -32.28 -4.22 15.39
CA ASN A 46 -31.72 -3.92 16.71
C ASN A 46 -31.60 -2.41 17.00
N GLY A 47 -31.97 -1.54 16.05
CA GLY A 47 -31.93 -0.08 16.23
C GLY A 47 -30.53 0.53 16.26
N SER A 48 -29.47 -0.26 16.08
CA SER A 48 -28.06 0.16 16.22
C SER A 48 -27.27 0.09 14.90
N TYR A 49 -27.84 -0.47 13.83
CA TYR A 49 -27.12 -0.69 12.57
C TYR A 49 -26.60 0.60 11.92
N GLY A 50 -27.43 1.65 11.77
CA GLY A 50 -26.96 2.91 11.19
C GLY A 50 -25.96 3.63 12.09
N TRP A 51 -26.08 3.48 13.42
CA TRP A 51 -25.06 3.94 14.36
C TRP A 51 -23.71 3.26 14.16
N LYS A 52 -23.68 1.93 13.99
CA LYS A 52 -22.47 1.18 13.64
C LYS A 52 -21.78 1.78 12.40
N GLN A 53 -22.54 2.01 11.32
CA GLN A 53 -21.98 2.56 10.09
C GLN A 53 -21.46 3.99 10.25
N ARG A 54 -22.21 4.85 10.94
CA ARG A 54 -21.78 6.23 11.22
C ARG A 54 -20.53 6.27 12.09
N LEU A 55 -20.41 5.39 13.09
CA LEU A 55 -19.22 5.27 13.94
C LEU A 55 -18.01 4.79 13.15
N LYS A 56 -18.17 3.80 12.27
CA LYS A 56 -17.08 3.31 11.38
C LYS A 56 -16.54 4.44 10.50
N TYR A 57 -17.43 5.22 9.88
CA TYR A 57 -17.05 6.36 9.07
C TYR A 57 -16.39 7.48 9.90
N LYS A 58 -16.98 7.84 11.04
CA LYS A 58 -16.45 8.87 11.92
C LYS A 58 -15.07 8.52 12.45
N MET A 59 -14.84 7.25 12.81
CA MET A 59 -13.56 6.75 13.28
C MET A 59 -12.47 6.82 12.21
N GLY A 60 -12.81 6.54 10.94
CA GLY A 60 -11.89 6.74 9.82
C GLY A 60 -11.46 8.20 9.66
N ASN A 61 -12.42 9.13 9.77
CA ASN A 61 -12.14 10.57 9.72
C ASN A 61 -11.31 11.04 10.91
N TYR A 62 -11.64 10.57 12.11
CA TYR A 62 -10.93 10.91 13.35
C TYR A 62 -9.47 10.46 13.30
N ARG A 63 -9.21 9.23 12.86
CA ARG A 63 -7.83 8.75 12.62
C ARG A 63 -7.07 9.57 11.59
N THR A 64 -7.76 10.00 10.52
CA THR A 64 -7.15 10.87 9.50
C THR A 64 -6.78 12.23 10.08
N GLN A 65 -7.62 12.80 10.95
CA GLN A 65 -7.34 14.05 11.65
C GLN A 65 -6.16 13.93 12.62
N LEU A 66 -6.12 12.88 13.45
CA LEU A 66 -5.01 12.61 14.36
C LEU A 66 -3.68 12.41 13.61
N LYS A 67 -3.73 11.74 12.46
CA LYS A 67 -2.58 11.60 11.56
C LYS A 67 -2.08 12.94 11.01
N LEU A 68 -2.98 13.88 10.68
CA LEU A 68 -2.59 15.23 10.26
C LEU A 68 -1.97 16.04 11.40
N GLN A 69 -2.38 15.78 12.64
CA GLN A 69 -1.84 16.42 13.85
C GLN A 69 -0.51 15.82 14.32
N GLY A 70 0.03 14.83 13.59
CA GLY A 70 1.35 14.28 13.87
C GLY A 70 1.39 13.18 14.92
N CYS A 71 0.27 12.53 15.24
CA CYS A 71 0.24 11.40 16.20
C CYS A 71 1.19 10.27 15.75
N PRO A 72 2.29 9.98 16.49
CA PRO A 72 3.32 9.03 16.07
C PRO A 72 2.77 7.63 15.78
N GLU A 73 1.84 7.15 16.60
CA GLU A 73 1.16 5.85 16.46
C GLU A 73 0.44 5.66 15.11
N LEU A 74 0.04 6.75 14.45
CA LEU A 74 -0.65 6.73 13.15
C LEU A 74 0.24 7.22 11.99
N CYS A 75 1.40 7.80 12.31
CA CYS A 75 2.36 8.31 11.34
C CYS A 75 3.30 7.24 10.77
N VAL A 76 3.48 6.09 11.45
CA VAL A 76 4.36 4.99 11.00
C VAL A 76 3.93 4.44 9.62
N ASN A 77 2.63 4.39 9.37
CA ASN A 77 2.06 3.95 8.07
C ASN A 77 1.65 5.14 7.18
N SER A 78 2.16 6.34 7.47
CA SER A 78 1.93 7.52 6.66
C SER A 78 3.00 7.66 5.60
N LEU A 79 2.60 7.58 4.33
CA LEU A 79 3.45 7.97 3.20
C LEU A 79 3.99 9.42 3.30
N LYS A 80 3.42 10.25 4.19
CA LYS A 80 3.89 11.62 4.49
C LYS A 80 4.99 11.69 5.56
N SER A 81 5.42 10.56 6.14
CA SER A 81 6.52 10.52 7.12
C SER A 81 7.90 10.36 6.49
N LYS A 82 7.99 10.21 5.15
CA LYS A 82 9.25 10.35 4.43
C LYS A 82 9.60 11.84 4.34
N ALA A 83 10.61 12.24 5.11
CA ALA A 83 11.40 13.47 5.09
C ALA A 83 10.76 14.77 4.58
N THR A 84 10.78 15.79 5.44
CA THR A 84 10.32 17.18 5.27
C THR A 84 11.16 18.01 4.27
N ALA A 85 11.61 17.43 3.15
CA ALA A 85 12.34 18.16 2.10
C ALA A 85 11.56 18.31 0.78
N ASP A 86 10.55 17.47 0.50
CA ASP A 86 9.87 17.44 -0.81
C ASP A 86 8.35 17.64 -0.72
N ALA A 87 7.91 18.63 0.06
CA ALA A 87 6.50 18.99 0.17
C ALA A 87 6.03 19.83 -1.02
N LEU A 88 5.89 19.22 -2.21
CA LEU A 88 5.09 19.80 -3.29
C LEU A 88 3.73 19.09 -3.41
N PRO A 89 2.60 19.80 -3.22
CA PRO A 89 1.29 19.22 -3.42
C PRO A 89 1.11 19.02 -4.93
N ALA A 90 0.99 17.76 -5.35
CA ALA A 90 0.50 17.38 -6.68
C ALA A 90 1.44 17.59 -7.89
N LYS A 91 2.77 17.64 -7.75
CA LYS A 91 3.65 17.36 -8.90
C LYS A 91 3.77 15.83 -9.06
N LYS A 92 3.22 15.29 -10.15
CA LYS A 92 3.28 13.87 -10.63
C LYS A 92 2.08 12.94 -10.33
N VAL A 93 0.93 13.41 -9.85
CA VAL A 93 -0.26 12.52 -9.79
C VAL A 93 -1.09 12.61 -11.08
N LYS A 94 -0.65 11.92 -12.14
CA LYS A 94 -1.61 11.34 -13.10
C LYS A 94 -2.21 10.13 -12.39
N LYS A 95 -3.46 10.22 -11.92
CA LYS A 95 -4.11 9.09 -11.24
C LYS A 95 -4.17 7.89 -12.20
N PRO A 96 -3.50 6.77 -11.95
CA PRO A 96 -3.67 5.57 -12.75
C PRO A 96 -5.06 4.98 -12.49
N LYS A 97 -5.70 4.47 -13.54
CA LYS A 97 -6.87 3.58 -13.43
C LYS A 97 -6.47 2.37 -12.57
N ARG A 98 -7.42 1.91 -11.77
CA ARG A 98 -7.26 1.11 -10.55
C ARG A 98 -6.88 -0.36 -10.76
N SER A 99 -5.95 -0.70 -11.67
CA SER A 99 -5.63 -2.12 -11.94
C SER A 99 -4.17 -2.56 -11.76
N GLU A 100 -3.12 -1.72 -11.81
CA GLU A 100 -1.72 -2.23 -11.74
C GLU A 100 -0.72 -1.35 -10.97
N ALA A 101 -1.19 -0.36 -10.20
CA ALA A 101 -0.28 0.53 -9.47
C ALA A 101 0.19 -0.12 -8.16
N ASN A 102 1.44 -0.61 -8.16
CA ASN A 102 2.25 -1.22 -7.08
C ASN A 102 2.39 -2.75 -7.15
N PHE A 103 2.71 -3.32 -8.32
CA PHE A 103 3.28 -4.67 -8.35
C PHE A 103 4.69 -4.61 -7.76
N TYR A 104 4.81 -4.88 -6.46
CA TYR A 104 6.07 -5.01 -5.74
C TYR A 104 6.26 -6.50 -5.40
N PRO A 105 6.67 -7.33 -6.37
CA PRO A 105 6.76 -8.77 -6.20
C PRO A 105 7.76 -9.14 -5.10
N SER A 106 7.46 -10.20 -4.34
CA SER A 106 8.44 -10.80 -3.43
C SER A 106 9.52 -11.54 -4.21
N PHE A 107 10.73 -11.64 -3.66
CA PHE A 107 11.76 -12.50 -4.23
C PHE A 107 11.32 -13.97 -4.20
N PRO A 108 11.85 -14.80 -5.13
CA PRO A 108 11.66 -16.25 -5.08
C PRO A 108 12.15 -16.83 -3.75
N ILE A 109 11.57 -17.95 -3.33
CA ILE A 109 11.91 -18.59 -2.06
C ILE A 109 13.39 -19.01 -2.08
N GLY A 110 14.16 -18.55 -1.09
CA GLY A 110 15.58 -18.84 -0.96
C GLY A 110 16.50 -17.86 -1.68
N GLU A 111 15.96 -16.91 -2.45
CA GLU A 111 16.73 -15.86 -3.10
C GLU A 111 16.93 -14.64 -2.18
N THR A 112 18.11 -14.05 -2.26
CA THR A 112 18.52 -12.83 -1.56
C THR A 112 18.93 -11.78 -2.59
N LEU A 113 19.10 -10.54 -2.16
CA LEU A 113 19.57 -9.48 -3.07
C LEU A 113 20.96 -9.82 -3.64
N ASP A 114 21.85 -10.38 -2.83
CA ASP A 114 23.19 -10.77 -3.27
C ASP A 114 23.18 -11.94 -4.27
N SER A 115 22.27 -12.91 -4.12
CA SER A 115 22.16 -14.00 -5.09
C SER A 115 21.56 -13.52 -6.41
N LEU A 116 20.55 -12.64 -6.37
CA LEU A 116 19.98 -12.04 -7.58
C LEU A 116 20.95 -11.10 -8.30
N GLU A 117 21.83 -10.41 -7.56
CA GLU A 117 22.91 -9.62 -8.15
C GLU A 117 23.93 -10.49 -8.88
N LYS A 118 24.23 -11.70 -8.39
CA LYS A 118 25.05 -12.67 -9.13
C LYS A 118 24.37 -13.09 -10.43
N VAL A 119 23.07 -13.42 -10.38
CA VAL A 119 22.30 -13.78 -11.59
C VAL A 119 22.31 -12.63 -12.62
N ARG A 120 22.23 -11.37 -12.15
CA ARG A 120 22.36 -10.19 -13.02
C ARG A 120 23.73 -10.11 -13.69
N LEU A 121 24.82 -10.33 -12.95
CA LEU A 121 26.17 -10.33 -13.52
C LEU A 121 26.34 -11.43 -14.57
N GLU A 122 25.81 -12.62 -14.31
CA GLU A 122 25.81 -13.68 -15.31
C GLU A 122 25.01 -13.28 -16.56
N LEU A 123 23.84 -12.65 -16.40
CA LEU A 123 23.02 -12.17 -17.51
C LEU A 123 23.80 -11.27 -18.49
N LEU A 124 24.71 -10.42 -17.98
CA LEU A 124 25.58 -9.58 -18.83
C LEU A 124 26.48 -10.40 -19.75
N THR A 125 26.95 -11.56 -19.28
CA THR A 125 27.76 -12.48 -20.08
C THR A 125 26.90 -13.29 -21.05
N GLU A 126 25.71 -13.72 -20.61
CA GLU A 126 24.82 -14.56 -21.40
C GLU A 126 24.30 -13.87 -22.68
N ILE A 127 24.13 -12.54 -22.64
CA ILE A 127 23.67 -11.73 -23.78
C ILE A 127 24.67 -11.73 -24.95
N GLY A 128 25.96 -11.92 -24.67
CA GLY A 128 27.00 -12.00 -25.69
C GLY A 128 27.08 -13.37 -26.39
N ILE A 129 26.37 -14.39 -25.89
CA ILE A 129 26.44 -15.77 -26.37
C ILE A 129 25.38 -16.00 -27.45
N ARG A 130 25.77 -16.67 -28.54
CA ARG A 130 24.85 -17.02 -29.63
C ARG A 130 23.83 -18.08 -29.19
N ASN A 131 22.58 -17.93 -29.63
CA ASN A 131 21.47 -18.88 -29.40
C ASN A 131 21.15 -19.14 -27.92
N ASN A 132 21.25 -18.10 -27.09
CA ASN A 132 21.11 -18.22 -25.65
C ASN A 132 19.80 -17.63 -25.10
N GLU A 133 18.81 -17.43 -25.98
CA GLU A 133 17.59 -16.68 -25.69
C GLU A 133 16.73 -17.34 -24.60
N ARG A 134 16.84 -18.65 -24.43
CA ARG A 134 16.14 -19.39 -23.38
C ARG A 134 16.75 -19.12 -22.00
N VAL A 135 18.07 -19.18 -21.89
CA VAL A 135 18.79 -18.91 -20.63
C VAL A 135 18.59 -17.45 -20.21
N ILE A 136 18.64 -16.52 -21.17
CA ILE A 136 18.34 -15.11 -20.93
C ILE A 136 16.92 -14.95 -20.38
N ALA A 137 15.92 -15.56 -21.02
CA ALA A 137 14.54 -15.48 -20.56
C ALA A 137 14.34 -16.06 -19.15
N ASP A 138 14.97 -17.20 -18.84
CA ASP A 138 14.89 -17.83 -17.52
C ASP A 138 15.54 -16.96 -16.44
N LYS A 139 16.73 -16.39 -16.73
CA LYS A 139 17.41 -15.46 -15.81
C LYS A 139 16.65 -14.15 -15.65
N MET A 140 16.06 -13.63 -16.73
CA MET A 140 15.20 -12.46 -16.70
C MET A 140 13.97 -12.70 -15.82
N ALA A 141 13.30 -13.83 -15.94
CA ALA A 141 12.17 -14.19 -15.09
C ALA A 141 12.58 -14.29 -13.61
N ASN A 142 13.73 -14.92 -13.31
CA ASN A 142 14.22 -15.05 -11.93
C ASN A 142 14.53 -13.68 -11.28
N THR A 143 15.04 -12.75 -12.09
CA THR A 143 15.45 -11.41 -11.62
C THR A 143 14.37 -10.34 -11.76
N PHE A 144 13.15 -10.71 -12.18
CA PHE A 144 12.03 -9.77 -12.35
C PHE A 144 11.78 -8.95 -11.09
N ALA A 145 11.68 -9.62 -9.93
CA ALA A 145 11.39 -8.92 -8.69
C ALA A 145 12.51 -7.94 -8.30
N TYR A 146 13.77 -8.28 -8.57
CA TYR A 146 14.90 -7.40 -8.30
C TYR A 146 14.84 -6.13 -9.16
N ARG A 147 14.55 -6.25 -10.45
CA ARG A 147 14.37 -5.09 -11.34
C ARG A 147 13.25 -4.17 -10.89
N GLN A 148 12.10 -4.73 -10.52
CA GLN A 148 10.97 -3.94 -10.01
C GLN A 148 11.35 -3.19 -8.72
N HIS A 149 12.09 -3.84 -7.81
CA HIS A 149 12.58 -3.18 -6.59
C HIS A 149 13.58 -2.07 -6.92
N GLU A 150 14.44 -2.25 -7.92
CA GLU A 150 15.39 -1.23 -8.37
C GLU A 150 14.67 0.00 -8.91
N VAL A 151 13.71 -0.17 -9.82
CA VAL A 151 12.93 0.93 -10.39
C VAL A 151 12.16 1.69 -9.31
N VAL A 152 11.53 0.97 -8.37
CA VAL A 152 10.69 1.57 -7.32
C VAL A 152 11.51 2.26 -6.22
N ASN A 153 12.66 1.69 -5.83
CA ASN A 153 13.41 2.20 -4.68
C ASN A 153 14.55 3.15 -5.04
N GLN A 154 15.21 2.91 -6.18
CA GLN A 154 16.40 3.66 -6.58
C GLN A 154 16.09 4.74 -7.62
N GLU A 155 14.94 4.65 -8.30
CA GLU A 155 14.52 5.55 -9.38
C GLU A 155 15.69 5.90 -10.35
N PRO A 156 16.39 4.89 -10.91
CA PRO A 156 17.60 5.14 -11.69
C PRO A 156 17.29 5.90 -12.98
N SER A 157 18.31 6.56 -13.54
CA SER A 157 18.16 7.14 -14.87
C SER A 157 17.92 6.03 -15.90
N ILE A 158 17.27 6.37 -17.02
CA ILE A 158 17.06 5.41 -18.11
C ILE A 158 18.39 4.87 -18.65
N GLN A 159 19.45 5.68 -18.62
CA GLN A 159 20.78 5.27 -19.06
C GLN A 159 21.37 4.22 -18.12
N ASP A 160 21.38 4.49 -16.81
CA ASP A 160 21.91 3.55 -15.82
C ASP A 160 21.13 2.23 -15.81
N PHE A 161 19.80 2.32 -15.97
CA PHE A 161 18.95 1.13 -16.02
C PHE A 161 19.19 0.29 -17.28
N LYS A 162 19.44 0.92 -18.43
CA LYS A 162 19.85 0.26 -19.67
C LYS A 162 21.17 -0.48 -19.50
N ASP A 163 22.15 0.17 -18.87
CA ASP A 163 23.48 -0.39 -18.70
C ASP A 163 23.48 -1.57 -17.71
N ARG A 164 22.61 -1.53 -16.70
CA ARG A 164 22.43 -2.64 -15.75
C ARG A 164 21.64 -3.81 -16.30
N TRP A 165 20.63 -3.55 -17.14
CA TRP A 165 19.69 -4.57 -17.67
C TRP A 165 19.57 -4.53 -19.21
N PRO A 166 20.65 -4.76 -19.96
CA PRO A 166 20.64 -4.65 -21.41
C PRO A 166 19.65 -5.62 -22.10
N ALA A 167 19.39 -6.79 -21.49
CA ALA A 167 18.42 -7.76 -22.01
C ALA A 167 17.00 -7.19 -22.13
N LEU A 168 16.59 -6.26 -21.27
CA LEU A 168 15.27 -5.62 -21.32
C LEU A 168 15.03 -4.86 -22.62
N PHE A 169 16.08 -4.43 -23.30
CA PHE A 169 15.97 -3.65 -24.53
C PHE A 169 15.94 -4.52 -25.78
N THR A 170 15.78 -5.84 -25.59
CA THR A 170 15.33 -6.75 -26.64
C THR A 170 13.81 -6.77 -26.71
N GLN A 171 13.24 -6.88 -27.91
CA GLN A 171 11.78 -6.84 -28.10
C GLN A 171 11.05 -7.93 -27.31
N LYS A 172 11.66 -9.11 -27.19
CA LYS A 172 11.09 -10.27 -26.50
C LYS A 172 10.97 -10.00 -25.00
N GLU A 173 12.06 -9.60 -24.35
CA GLU A 173 12.07 -9.37 -22.90
C GLU A 173 11.29 -8.10 -22.52
N ALA A 174 11.34 -7.03 -23.33
CA ALA A 174 10.49 -5.85 -23.13
C ALA A 174 9.00 -6.20 -23.11
N SER A 175 8.58 -7.11 -23.99
CA SER A 175 7.19 -7.57 -24.08
C SER A 175 6.79 -8.50 -22.93
N MET A 176 7.75 -9.15 -22.25
CA MET A 176 7.47 -9.98 -21.07
C MET A 176 7.47 -9.16 -19.78
N GLU A 177 8.30 -8.11 -19.71
CA GLU A 177 8.40 -7.23 -18.53
C GLU A 177 7.17 -6.35 -18.33
N LEU A 178 6.46 -6.02 -19.41
CA LEU A 178 5.30 -5.11 -19.42
C LEU A 178 3.93 -5.83 -19.48
N LYS A 179 3.91 -7.16 -19.36
CA LYS A 179 2.69 -7.96 -19.30
C LYS A 179 2.19 -8.10 -17.87
#